data_AF-A0A067DF51-F1
#
_entry.id   AF-A0A067DF51-F1
#
_cell.length_a   1.000
_cell.length_b   1.000
_cell.length_c   1.000
_cell.angle_alpha   90.00
_cell.angle_beta   90.00
_cell.angle_gamma   90.00
#
_symmetry.space_group_name_H-M   'P 1'
#
loop_
_entity.id
_entity.type
_entity.pdbx_description
1 polymer ?
#
loop_
_entity_poly.entity_id
_entity_poly.type
_entity_poly.pdbx_seq_one_letter_code
_entity_poly.pdbx_strand_id
1 'polypeptide(L)'
;MKSTFVADDKKYLEALHNLKTLFEMSHIDNMRILRALIYPKDDLLPLVDGATKTRVNLEVLRRKMVLLLISDLDISQEEVIILEQLYSEARQHQTRHESQYEVVWLPIVDPNMPWTDNKQKQFQSLQSAMPWYTVYHPSLIDRAVIQFIKEEWQFGKKPILVVLDPHGKVVCPNALHMMWIWGSLAYPFSTAREEALWREETWRLELLVDGLDPVILNWMAEGRYICLYGGEDMDWIRKFTTATNAVAKTAGIPLGMVYVGKSNPKDRVRRNNDTIASENLSHIWQDLTSIWYFWVRLESMWYSKVQLGRNAETDHVMQEIMRMLTYDSSEGGWAVFARGSAEMASAKGAIFLTCMQEYNTVWKDQVEPKGFMPAMRDHLGQLHTPHHCNRLVLPGTAGKIPERIICSECGRVMEKFLMYRCCDE
;
A
#
# COMPACT_ATOMS: atom_id res chain seq x y z
N MET A 1 31.85 38.03 -6.09
CA MET A 1 30.61 37.28 -6.40
C MET A 1 30.87 36.01 -7.20
N LYS A 2 31.49 36.00 -8.38
CA LYS A 2 31.76 34.74 -9.13
C LYS A 2 32.64 33.70 -8.38
N SER A 3 33.64 34.12 -7.60
CA SER A 3 34.52 33.20 -6.86
C SER A 3 33.86 32.50 -5.67
N THR A 4 32.91 33.17 -5.01
CA THR A 4 32.14 32.61 -3.88
C THR A 4 31.13 31.56 -4.35
N PHE A 5 30.48 31.76 -5.51
CA PHE A 5 29.58 30.76 -6.09
C PHE A 5 30.34 29.48 -6.52
N VAL A 6 31.51 29.62 -7.16
CA VAL A 6 32.33 28.47 -7.59
C VAL A 6 32.90 27.67 -6.41
N ALA A 7 33.24 28.34 -5.30
CA ALA A 7 33.73 27.67 -4.09
C ALA A 7 32.63 26.91 -3.34
N ASP A 8 31.39 27.40 -3.38
CA ASP A 8 30.23 26.77 -2.74
C ASP A 8 29.77 25.53 -3.52
N ASP A 9 29.74 25.60 -4.85
CA ASP A 9 29.44 24.45 -5.73
C ASP A 9 30.48 23.33 -5.57
N LYS A 10 31.76 23.67 -5.42
CA LYS A 10 32.81 22.67 -5.21
C LYS A 10 32.65 21.93 -3.88
N LYS A 11 32.37 22.65 -2.79
CA LYS A 11 32.13 22.03 -1.46
C LYS A 11 30.89 21.15 -1.47
N TYR A 12 29.84 21.58 -2.17
CA TYR A 12 28.62 20.79 -2.35
C TYR A 12 28.89 19.47 -3.08
N LEU A 13 29.64 19.50 -4.18
CA LEU A 13 30.00 18.28 -4.92
C LEU A 13 30.92 17.37 -4.11
N GLU A 14 31.85 17.93 -3.34
CA GLU A 14 32.70 17.18 -2.40
C GLU A 14 31.85 16.50 -1.32
N ALA A 15 30.88 17.20 -0.73
CA ALA A 15 29.97 16.62 0.27
C ALA A 15 29.12 15.48 -0.31
N LEU A 16 28.59 15.63 -1.52
CA LEU A 16 27.84 14.58 -2.21
C LEU A 16 28.71 13.37 -2.52
N HIS A 17 29.94 13.57 -3.02
CA HIS A 17 30.88 12.49 -3.27
C HIS A 17 31.25 11.75 -1.97
N ASN A 18 31.55 12.49 -0.91
CA ASN A 18 31.85 11.92 0.41
C ASN A 18 30.68 11.08 0.95
N LEU A 19 29.43 11.52 0.75
CA LEU A 19 28.25 10.72 1.11
C LEU A 19 28.21 9.40 0.34
N LYS A 20 28.42 9.41 -0.98
CA LYS A 20 28.46 8.19 -1.80
C LYS A 20 29.54 7.22 -1.31
N THR A 21 30.76 7.72 -1.12
CA THR A 21 31.86 6.90 -0.58
C THR A 21 31.55 6.36 0.81
N LEU A 22 30.88 7.15 1.67
CA LEU A 22 30.53 6.70 3.01
C LEU A 22 29.60 5.48 2.99
N PHE A 23 28.65 5.42 2.05
CA PHE A 23 27.75 4.26 1.90
C PHE A 23 28.42 3.01 1.29
N GLU A 24 29.54 3.18 0.59
CA GLU A 24 30.34 2.06 0.07
C GLU A 24 31.24 1.44 1.15
N MET A 25 31.57 2.21 2.20
CA MET A 25 32.42 1.77 3.30
C MET A 25 31.69 0.86 4.29
N SER A 26 32.43 -0.06 4.91
CA SER A 26 31.95 -0.81 6.07
C SER A 26 32.14 -0.02 7.36
N HIS A 27 31.13 0.00 8.22
CA HIS A 27 31.16 0.70 9.50
C HIS A 27 30.94 -0.25 10.68
N ILE A 28 31.49 0.11 11.84
CA ILE A 28 31.30 -0.65 13.08
C ILE A 28 29.85 -0.52 13.57
N ASP A 29 29.25 0.65 13.38
CA ASP A 29 27.83 0.92 13.63
C ASP A 29 27.29 1.99 12.65
N ASN A 30 25.98 2.16 12.66
CA ASN A 30 25.24 3.08 11.80
C ASN A 30 25.48 4.59 12.07
N MET A 31 26.26 4.97 13.09
CA MET A 31 26.32 6.37 13.53
C MET A 31 26.98 7.30 12.51
N ARG A 32 27.99 6.84 11.77
CA ARG A 32 28.63 7.66 10.72
C ARG A 32 27.62 8.03 9.63
N ILE A 33 26.80 7.07 9.21
CA ILE A 33 25.76 7.26 8.21
C ILE A 33 24.67 8.20 8.74
N LEU A 34 24.15 7.95 9.95
CA LEU A 34 23.08 8.78 10.53
C LEU A 34 23.52 10.24 10.73
N ARG A 35 24.76 10.46 11.17
CA ARG A 35 25.35 11.81 11.31
C ARG A 35 25.49 12.51 9.96
N ALA A 36 25.93 11.78 8.93
CA ALA A 36 26.09 12.34 7.60
C ALA A 36 24.74 12.71 6.95
N LEU A 37 23.68 11.92 7.19
CA LEU A 37 22.35 12.17 6.66
C LEU A 37 21.58 13.27 7.41
N ILE A 38 21.64 13.27 8.74
CA ILE A 38 20.75 14.10 9.57
C ILE A 38 21.45 15.35 10.05
N TYR A 39 22.56 15.18 10.78
CA TYR A 39 23.30 16.31 11.34
C TYR A 39 24.70 15.86 11.80
N PRO A 40 25.79 16.38 11.19
CA PRO A 40 27.13 15.88 11.45
C PRO A 40 27.76 16.41 12.74
N LYS A 41 27.22 17.49 13.32
CA LYS A 41 27.78 18.16 14.51
C LYS A 41 27.11 17.65 15.80
N ASP A 42 27.86 17.65 16.90
CA ASP A 42 27.40 17.23 18.24
C ASP A 42 26.89 18.38 19.12
N ASP A 43 26.66 19.56 18.55
CA ASP A 43 26.25 20.78 19.26
C ASP A 43 24.73 20.91 19.45
N LEU A 44 23.92 20.07 18.80
CA LEU A 44 22.46 20.07 18.89
C LEU A 44 21.89 18.67 19.12
N LEU A 45 20.64 18.62 19.57
CA LEU A 45 19.83 17.40 19.65
C LEU A 45 18.94 17.33 18.39
N PRO A 46 19.37 16.66 17.30
CA PRO A 46 18.76 16.85 15.98
C PRO A 46 17.43 16.13 15.81
N LEU A 47 17.04 15.25 16.73
CA LEU A 47 15.80 14.49 16.68
C LEU A 47 14.80 15.00 17.72
N VAL A 48 13.51 14.79 17.42
CA VAL A 48 12.41 14.82 18.38
C VAL A 48 11.88 13.41 18.51
N ASP A 49 11.76 12.92 19.73
CA ASP A 49 11.07 11.68 20.05
C ASP A 49 9.55 11.90 19.97
N GLY A 50 8.88 11.16 19.10
CA GLY A 50 7.44 11.26 18.87
C GLY A 50 6.59 10.85 20.07
N ALA A 51 7.10 10.01 20.98
CA ALA A 51 6.36 9.59 22.18
C ALA A 51 6.43 10.64 23.29
N THR A 52 7.63 11.14 23.59
CA THR A 52 7.84 12.11 24.69
C THR A 52 7.73 13.57 24.24
N LYS A 53 7.76 13.83 22.92
CA LYS A 53 7.84 15.15 22.29
C LYS A 53 9.08 15.95 22.74
N THR A 54 10.13 15.27 23.18
CA THR A 54 11.39 15.90 23.63
C THR A 54 12.48 15.77 22.58
N ARG A 55 13.46 16.68 22.61
CA ARG A 55 14.63 16.59 21.72
C ARG A 55 15.63 15.57 22.26
N VAL A 56 16.18 14.75 21.36
CA VAL A 56 17.12 13.67 21.70
C VAL A 56 18.32 13.63 20.75
N ASN A 57 19.39 12.95 21.17
CA ASN A 57 20.59 12.74 20.36
C ASN A 57 20.41 11.51 19.44
N LEU A 58 21.13 11.46 18.32
CA LEU A 58 21.22 10.29 17.43
C LEU A 58 21.67 9.00 18.14
N GLU A 59 22.35 9.09 19.29
CA GLU A 59 22.80 7.93 20.06
C GLU A 59 21.68 6.92 20.40
N VAL A 60 20.41 7.37 20.48
CA VAL A 60 19.26 6.47 20.70
C VAL A 60 19.03 5.46 19.57
N LEU A 61 19.64 5.69 18.40
CA LEU A 61 19.56 4.86 17.20
C LEU A 61 20.79 3.96 16.97
N ARG A 62 21.84 4.10 17.80
CA ARG A 62 23.10 3.37 17.62
C ARG A 62 22.86 1.86 17.59
N ARG A 63 23.38 1.18 16.56
CA ARG A 63 23.28 -0.28 16.36
C ARG A 63 21.84 -0.81 16.31
N LYS A 64 20.87 0.04 15.99
CA LYS A 64 19.50 -0.38 15.69
C LYS A 64 19.27 -0.46 14.19
N MET A 65 18.28 -1.26 13.78
CA MET A 65 17.72 -1.16 12.45
C MET A 65 16.91 0.13 12.36
N VAL A 66 17.22 0.99 11.38
CA VAL A 66 16.59 2.30 11.24
C VAL A 66 15.87 2.38 9.91
N LEU A 67 14.57 2.61 9.96
CA LEU A 67 13.71 2.88 8.82
C LEU A 67 13.60 4.40 8.66
N LEU A 68 14.23 4.94 7.63
CA LEU A 68 14.14 6.36 7.28
C LEU A 68 12.87 6.58 6.45
N LEU A 69 11.85 7.16 7.06
CA LEU A 69 10.66 7.64 6.36
C LEU A 69 11.01 8.97 5.70
N ILE A 70 11.13 8.98 4.38
CA ILE A 70 11.53 10.14 3.59
C ILE A 70 10.33 10.62 2.80
N SER A 71 9.90 11.85 3.05
CA SER A 71 8.79 12.48 2.33
C SER A 71 9.02 13.99 2.22
N ASP A 72 8.28 14.64 1.34
CA ASP A 72 8.03 16.08 1.47
C ASP A 72 6.94 16.32 2.54
N LEU A 73 6.45 17.55 2.63
CA LEU A 73 5.37 17.91 3.57
C LEU A 73 3.98 17.50 3.03
N ASP A 74 3.87 17.02 1.80
CA ASP A 74 2.61 16.66 1.14
C ASP A 74 2.29 15.15 1.29
N ILE A 75 2.95 14.45 2.22
CA ILE A 75 2.56 13.10 2.66
C ILE A 75 1.10 13.10 3.11
N SER A 76 0.32 12.12 2.64
CA SER A 76 -1.12 12.07 2.94
C SER A 76 -1.39 11.72 4.40
N GLN A 77 -2.54 12.15 4.92
CA GLN A 77 -2.94 11.81 6.29
C GLN A 77 -3.19 10.32 6.44
N GLU A 78 -3.75 9.70 5.40
CA GLU A 78 -4.02 8.26 5.32
C GLU A 78 -2.71 7.45 5.46
N GLU A 79 -1.64 7.85 4.77
CA GLU A 79 -0.33 7.22 4.92
C GLU A 79 0.21 7.33 6.35
N VAL A 80 0.11 8.50 6.98
CA VAL A 80 0.61 8.71 8.34
C VAL A 80 -0.18 7.88 9.35
N ILE A 81 -1.51 7.84 9.24
CA ILE A 81 -2.40 7.08 10.13
C ILE A 81 -2.09 5.58 10.05
N ILE A 82 -1.98 5.01 8.86
CA ILE A 82 -1.69 3.58 8.74
C ILE A 82 -0.27 3.26 9.22
N LEU A 83 0.74 4.08 8.91
CA LEU A 83 2.09 3.87 9.46
C LEU A 83 2.09 3.95 10.98
N GLU A 84 1.34 4.90 11.57
CA GLU A 84 1.18 5.02 13.02
C GLU A 84 0.60 3.74 13.62
N GLN A 85 -0.47 3.19 13.02
CA GLN A 85 -1.09 1.95 13.46
C GLN A 85 -0.09 0.79 13.42
N LEU A 86 0.55 0.55 12.27
CA LEU A 86 1.53 -0.52 12.09
C LEU A 86 2.72 -0.40 13.06
N TYR A 87 3.22 0.83 13.26
CA TYR A 87 4.30 1.07 14.21
C TYR A 87 3.85 0.81 15.65
N SER A 88 2.66 1.26 16.03
CA SER A 88 2.10 1.10 17.36
C SER A 88 1.84 -0.37 17.71
N GLU A 89 1.30 -1.15 16.78
CA GLU A 89 1.11 -2.60 16.94
C GLU A 89 2.43 -3.34 17.17
N ALA A 90 3.47 -2.96 16.42
CA ALA A 90 4.82 -3.48 16.65
C ALA A 90 5.35 -3.09 18.05
N ARG A 91 5.10 -1.85 18.50
CA ARG A 91 5.48 -1.39 19.85
C ARG A 91 4.72 -2.08 20.98
N GLN A 92 3.49 -2.56 20.77
CA GLN A 92 2.77 -3.35 21.78
C GLN A 92 3.47 -4.69 22.06
N HIS A 93 4.21 -5.21 21.08
CA HIS A 93 4.90 -6.50 21.16
C HIS A 93 6.43 -6.33 21.14
N GLN A 94 6.97 -5.39 21.91
CA GLN A 94 8.40 -5.02 21.91
C GLN A 94 9.39 -6.18 22.12
N THR A 95 8.99 -7.28 22.76
CA THR A 95 9.84 -8.46 22.96
C THR A 95 9.95 -9.34 21.71
N ARG A 96 9.08 -9.13 20.70
CA ARG A 96 9.17 -9.85 19.43
C ARG A 96 10.37 -9.35 18.64
N HIS A 97 11.07 -10.29 18.03
CA HIS A 97 12.20 -10.00 17.15
C HIS A 97 11.80 -9.06 15.99
N GLU A 98 10.59 -9.20 15.46
CA GLU A 98 10.03 -8.39 14.38
C GLU A 98 9.82 -6.90 14.74
N SER A 99 9.81 -6.58 16.02
CA SER A 99 9.69 -5.20 16.54
C SER A 99 11.05 -4.51 16.76
N GLN A 100 12.18 -5.12 16.37
CA GLN A 100 13.51 -4.58 16.67
C GLN A 100 14.01 -3.54 15.65
N TYR A 101 13.18 -2.54 15.37
CA TYR A 101 13.50 -1.42 14.50
C TYR A 101 12.99 -0.08 15.07
N GLU A 102 13.57 1.02 14.59
CA GLU A 102 13.12 2.39 14.84
C GLU A 102 12.79 3.08 13.52
N VAL A 103 11.82 4.00 13.55
CA VAL A 103 11.49 4.85 12.40
C VAL A 103 12.00 6.26 12.65
N VAL A 104 12.55 6.91 11.62
CA VAL A 104 12.97 8.32 11.67
C VAL A 104 12.40 9.04 10.45
N TRP A 105 11.59 10.08 10.68
CA TRP A 105 11.09 10.92 9.60
C TRP A 105 12.10 11.99 9.18
N LEU A 106 12.45 11.98 7.89
CA LEU A 106 13.33 12.95 7.22
C LEU A 106 12.48 13.80 6.26
N PRO A 107 12.08 15.03 6.67
CA PRO A 107 11.32 15.95 5.82
C PRO A 107 12.22 16.56 4.74
N ILE A 108 12.04 16.16 3.49
CA ILE A 108 12.80 16.67 2.34
C ILE A 108 12.05 17.83 1.70
N VAL A 109 12.56 19.04 1.92
CA VAL A 109 11.99 20.29 1.39
C VAL A 109 12.99 20.96 0.48
N ASP A 110 12.52 21.60 -0.60
CA ASP A 110 13.41 22.34 -1.49
C ASP A 110 14.00 23.57 -0.76
N PRO A 111 15.35 23.64 -0.59
CA PRO A 111 15.99 24.75 0.10
C PRO A 111 15.88 26.07 -0.67
N ASN A 112 15.55 26.04 -1.96
CA ASN A 112 15.36 27.25 -2.76
C ASN A 112 13.96 27.86 -2.59
N MET A 113 13.02 27.11 -2.00
CA MET A 113 11.66 27.58 -1.79
C MET A 113 11.54 28.26 -0.41
N PRO A 114 10.87 29.42 -0.30
CA PRO A 114 10.68 30.09 0.97
C PRO A 114 10.04 29.17 2.02
N TRP A 115 10.57 29.25 3.24
CA TRP A 115 9.94 28.66 4.42
C TRP A 115 8.89 29.64 4.96
N THR A 116 7.61 29.31 4.78
CA THR A 116 6.48 30.15 5.15
C THR A 116 5.84 29.66 6.44
N ASP A 117 5.06 30.52 7.11
CA ASP A 117 4.29 30.14 8.30
C ASP A 117 3.34 28.96 8.05
N ASN A 118 2.78 28.86 6.84
CA ASN A 118 1.93 27.72 6.47
C ASN A 118 2.72 26.41 6.42
N LYS A 119 3.93 26.41 5.82
CA LYS A 119 4.82 25.24 5.84
C LYS A 119 5.25 24.88 7.26
N GLN A 120 5.55 25.88 8.09
CA GLN A 120 5.87 25.67 9.50
C GLN A 120 4.73 24.97 10.24
N LYS A 121 3.49 25.42 10.06
CA LYS A 121 2.30 24.79 10.67
C LYS A 121 2.06 23.38 10.14
N GLN A 122 2.18 23.16 8.83
CA GLN A 122 2.04 21.83 8.22
C GLN A 122 3.10 20.86 8.76
N PHE A 123 4.36 21.28 8.82
CA PHE A 123 5.45 20.50 9.41
C PHE A 123 5.17 20.14 10.89
N GLN A 124 4.77 21.12 11.70
CA GLN A 124 4.45 20.88 13.11
C GLN A 124 3.26 19.92 13.28
N SER A 125 2.23 20.05 12.45
CA SER A 125 1.08 19.15 12.46
C SER A 125 1.51 17.70 12.17
N LEU A 126 2.29 17.49 11.10
CA LEU A 126 2.83 16.17 10.75
C LEU A 126 3.72 15.60 11.87
N GLN A 127 4.68 16.38 12.35
CA GLN A 127 5.58 15.98 13.43
C GLN A 127 4.81 15.61 14.71
N SER A 128 3.73 16.32 15.02
CA SER A 128 2.92 16.04 16.20
C SER A 128 2.15 14.73 16.12
N ALA A 129 1.71 14.33 14.91
CA ALA A 129 0.99 13.08 14.67
C ALA A 129 1.90 11.84 14.66
N MET A 130 3.20 12.01 14.39
CA MET A 130 4.13 10.88 14.30
C MET A 130 4.57 10.37 15.69
N PRO A 131 4.42 9.06 15.99
CA PRO A 131 4.84 8.47 17.27
C PRO A 131 6.33 8.10 17.30
N TRP A 132 6.99 8.05 16.15
CA TRP A 132 8.41 7.71 16.00
C TRP A 132 9.31 8.96 16.02
N TYR A 133 10.62 8.78 15.83
CA TYR A 133 11.57 9.90 15.81
C TYR A 133 11.40 10.76 14.57
N THR A 134 11.61 12.06 14.70
CA THR A 134 11.58 12.99 13.56
C THR A 134 12.78 13.91 13.60
N VAL A 135 13.28 14.35 12.44
CA VAL A 135 14.26 15.44 12.41
C VAL A 135 13.59 16.71 12.95
N TYR A 136 14.26 17.39 13.90
CA TYR A 136 13.71 18.54 14.61
C TYR A 136 13.26 19.67 13.67
N HIS A 137 14.05 19.93 12.63
CA HIS A 137 13.71 20.92 11.61
C HIS A 137 14.36 20.56 10.27
N PRO A 138 13.69 20.75 9.12
CA PRO A 138 14.24 20.35 7.82
C PRO A 138 15.55 21.06 7.44
N SER A 139 15.82 22.24 8.00
CA SER A 139 17.08 22.97 7.77
C SER A 139 18.34 22.26 8.30
N LEU A 140 18.17 21.18 9.08
CA LEU A 140 19.31 20.36 9.53
C LEU A 140 19.83 19.45 8.41
N ILE A 141 18.99 19.12 7.42
CA ILE A 141 19.34 18.25 6.32
C ILE A 141 20.07 19.07 5.25
N ASP A 142 21.33 18.72 5.00
CA ASP A 142 22.17 19.42 4.02
C ASP A 142 21.66 19.23 2.59
N ARG A 143 21.89 20.23 1.73
CA ARG A 143 21.52 20.18 0.31
C ARG A 143 22.12 18.98 -0.41
N ALA A 144 23.36 18.60 -0.09
CA ALA A 144 24.02 17.42 -0.67
C ALA A 144 23.30 16.13 -0.28
N VAL A 145 22.76 16.04 0.95
CA VAL A 145 21.94 14.90 1.39
C VAL A 145 20.64 14.86 0.61
N ILE A 146 19.95 15.99 0.44
CA ILE A 146 18.71 16.07 -0.35
C ILE A 146 18.96 15.58 -1.78
N GLN A 147 20.06 16.01 -2.41
CA GLN A 147 20.42 15.57 -3.75
C GLN A 147 20.75 14.07 -3.80
N PHE A 148 21.54 13.58 -2.83
CA PHE A 148 21.85 12.15 -2.71
C PHE A 148 20.57 11.31 -2.64
N ILE A 149 19.61 11.70 -1.79
CA ILE A 149 18.33 11.00 -1.63
C ILE A 149 17.53 10.99 -2.94
N LYS A 150 17.51 12.11 -3.68
CA LYS A 150 16.82 12.21 -4.98
C LYS A 150 17.47 11.35 -6.06
N GLU A 151 18.80 11.32 -6.13
CA GLU A 151 19.55 10.61 -7.16
C GLU A 151 19.67 9.10 -6.87
N GLU A 152 20.19 8.75 -5.69
CA GLU A 152 20.58 7.39 -5.33
C GLU A 152 19.40 6.56 -4.84
N TRP A 153 18.47 7.18 -4.11
CA TRP A 153 17.25 6.52 -3.61
C TRP A 153 16.02 6.84 -4.45
N GLN A 154 16.20 7.55 -5.57
CA GLN A 154 15.17 7.87 -6.55
C GLN A 154 13.93 8.54 -5.94
N PHE A 155 14.13 9.31 -4.86
CA PHE A 155 13.06 10.06 -4.24
C PHE A 155 12.56 11.18 -5.16
N GLY A 156 11.27 11.14 -5.47
CA GLY A 156 10.58 12.19 -6.24
C GLY A 156 9.70 13.05 -5.35
N LYS A 157 8.48 12.56 -5.12
CA LYS A 157 7.47 13.18 -4.24
C LYS A 157 6.82 12.17 -3.31
N LYS A 158 6.46 11.00 -3.84
CA LYS A 158 5.88 9.92 -3.05
C LYS A 158 6.83 9.51 -1.92
N PRO A 159 6.33 9.28 -0.69
CA PRO A 159 7.15 8.82 0.41
C PRO A 159 7.90 7.53 0.06
N ILE A 160 9.11 7.38 0.59
CA ILE A 160 9.89 6.14 0.55
C ILE A 160 10.35 5.78 1.95
N LEU A 161 10.58 4.49 2.19
CA LEU A 161 11.02 3.98 3.48
C LEU A 161 12.36 3.25 3.33
N VAL A 162 13.48 3.94 3.54
CA VAL A 162 14.82 3.37 3.35
C VAL A 162 15.24 2.63 4.61
N VAL A 163 15.70 1.39 4.47
CA VAL A 163 16.09 0.54 5.60
C VAL A 163 17.60 0.51 5.75
N LEU A 164 18.08 0.97 6.90
CA LEU A 164 19.47 0.85 7.33
C LEU A 164 19.60 -0.27 8.37
N ASP A 165 20.58 -1.15 8.18
CA ASP A 165 20.96 -2.13 9.20
C ASP A 165 21.70 -1.46 10.39
N PRO A 166 22.01 -2.20 11.48
CA PRO A 166 22.79 -1.70 12.61
C PRO A 166 24.18 -1.13 12.27
N HIS A 167 24.73 -1.41 11.09
CA HIS A 167 26.01 -0.91 10.57
C HIS A 167 25.83 0.27 9.59
N GLY A 168 24.60 0.68 9.30
CA GLY A 168 24.28 1.78 8.41
C GLY A 168 24.26 1.39 6.92
N LYS A 169 24.30 0.10 6.59
CA LYS A 169 24.15 -0.38 5.22
C LYS A 169 22.69 -0.34 4.80
N VAL A 170 22.43 0.11 3.57
CA VAL A 170 21.10 0.06 2.97
C VAL A 170 20.74 -1.40 2.66
N VAL A 171 19.73 -1.93 3.35
CA VAL A 171 19.19 -3.28 3.13
C VAL A 171 18.06 -3.27 2.11
N CYS A 172 17.25 -2.21 2.13
CA CYS A 172 16.20 -1.98 1.16
C CYS A 172 16.06 -0.48 0.87
N PRO A 173 16.13 -0.05 -0.40
CA PRO A 173 15.99 1.36 -0.76
C PRO A 173 14.55 1.86 -0.64
N ASN A 174 13.55 0.97 -0.64
CA ASN A 174 12.16 1.34 -0.36
C ASN A 174 11.35 0.16 0.18
N ALA A 175 11.27 0.05 1.50
CA ALA A 175 10.50 -0.96 2.21
C ALA A 175 9.03 -0.58 2.43
N LEU A 176 8.57 0.55 1.89
CA LEU A 176 7.21 1.05 2.15
C LEU A 176 6.17 0.03 1.68
N HIS A 177 6.39 -0.61 0.53
CA HIS A 177 5.51 -1.67 0.03
C HIS A 177 5.52 -2.92 0.92
N MET A 178 6.67 -3.34 1.44
CA MET A 178 6.73 -4.45 2.40
C MET A 178 5.99 -4.10 3.69
N MET A 179 6.12 -2.86 4.18
CA MET A 179 5.41 -2.37 5.35
C MET A 179 3.89 -2.43 5.13
N TRP A 180 3.40 -2.01 3.97
CA TRP A 180 1.98 -2.08 3.66
C TRP A 180 1.44 -3.50 3.58
N ILE A 181 2.18 -4.44 3.01
CA ILE A 181 1.69 -5.80 2.81
C ILE A 181 1.79 -6.63 4.09
N TRP A 182 2.90 -6.51 4.82
CA TRP A 182 3.30 -7.46 5.86
C TRP A 182 3.49 -6.83 7.24
N GLY A 183 3.46 -5.50 7.35
CA GLY A 183 3.75 -4.79 8.59
C GLY A 183 5.10 -5.20 9.20
N SER A 184 5.08 -5.55 10.49
CA SER A 184 6.27 -5.98 11.24
C SER A 184 6.84 -7.34 10.79
N LEU A 185 6.02 -8.22 10.18
CA LEU A 185 6.48 -9.54 9.69
C LEU A 185 7.55 -9.41 8.59
N ALA A 186 7.61 -8.26 7.91
CA ALA A 186 8.63 -7.96 6.93
C ALA A 186 10.03 -7.79 7.52
N TYR A 187 10.20 -7.60 8.83
CA TYR A 187 11.53 -7.51 9.46
C TYR A 187 12.44 -8.69 9.05
N PRO A 188 13.71 -8.46 8.64
CA PRO A 188 14.48 -7.21 8.66
C PRO A 188 14.35 -6.33 7.39
N PHE A 189 13.22 -6.42 6.70
CA PHE A 189 12.87 -5.71 5.46
C PHE A 189 13.91 -5.91 4.35
N SER A 190 14.43 -7.13 4.24
CA SER A 190 15.38 -7.52 3.19
C SER A 190 14.67 -8.19 2.02
N THR A 191 15.26 -8.11 0.83
CA THR A 191 14.76 -8.83 -0.35
C THR A 191 14.61 -10.33 -0.09
N ALA A 192 15.55 -10.95 0.63
CA ALA A 192 15.48 -12.36 0.99
C ALA A 192 14.27 -12.67 1.91
N ARG A 193 13.92 -11.76 2.82
CA ARG A 193 12.74 -11.90 3.66
C ARG A 193 11.45 -11.71 2.86
N GLU A 194 11.42 -10.73 1.96
CA GLU A 194 10.32 -10.49 1.04
C GLU A 194 10.04 -11.73 0.17
N GLU A 195 11.09 -12.35 -0.39
CA GLU A 195 10.97 -13.59 -1.15
C GLU A 195 10.46 -14.77 -0.32
N ALA A 196 10.87 -14.87 0.95
CA ALA A 196 10.39 -15.92 1.85
C ALA A 196 8.90 -15.76 2.17
N LEU A 197 8.46 -14.54 2.49
CA LEU A 197 7.04 -14.23 2.74
C LEU A 197 6.18 -14.58 1.52
N TRP A 198 6.62 -14.17 0.32
CA TRP A 198 5.88 -14.51 -0.90
C TRP A 198 5.87 -16.00 -1.25
N ARG A 199 6.84 -16.78 -0.78
CA ARG A 199 6.89 -18.23 -1.00
C ARG A 199 5.91 -18.97 -0.10
N GLU A 200 5.70 -18.45 1.10
CA GLU A 200 4.77 -19.00 2.09
C GLU A 200 3.33 -18.52 1.85
N GLU A 201 3.15 -17.43 1.12
CA GLU A 201 1.85 -16.83 0.87
C GLU A 201 1.16 -17.35 -0.40
N THR A 202 -0.18 -17.40 -0.35
CA THR A 202 -1.06 -17.76 -1.47
C THR A 202 -2.14 -16.70 -1.66
N TRP A 203 -2.87 -16.75 -2.78
CA TRP A 203 -4.02 -15.87 -2.94
C TRP A 203 -5.18 -16.34 -2.07
N ARG A 204 -5.40 -15.62 -0.96
CA ARG A 204 -6.41 -15.95 0.04
C ARG A 204 -7.08 -14.69 0.58
N LEU A 205 -8.24 -14.86 1.20
CA LEU A 205 -9.02 -13.74 1.73
C LEU A 205 -8.24 -12.95 2.79
N GLU A 206 -7.47 -13.63 3.65
CA GLU A 206 -6.63 -13.00 4.67
C GLU A 206 -5.60 -12.06 4.06
N LEU A 207 -4.99 -12.42 2.92
CA LEU A 207 -4.04 -11.55 2.23
C LEU A 207 -4.73 -10.27 1.74
N LEU A 208 -5.98 -10.37 1.26
CA LEU A 208 -6.75 -9.22 0.78
C LEU A 208 -7.20 -8.29 1.90
N VAL A 209 -7.78 -8.84 2.97
CA VAL A 209 -8.40 -8.04 4.03
C VAL A 209 -7.44 -7.69 5.16
N ASP A 210 -6.36 -8.44 5.34
CA ASP A 210 -5.25 -8.16 6.28
C ASP A 210 -5.68 -7.78 7.70
N GLY A 211 -6.76 -8.40 8.18
CA GLY A 211 -7.32 -8.09 9.49
C GLY A 211 -7.86 -6.66 9.65
N LEU A 212 -8.05 -5.92 8.55
CA LEU A 212 -8.61 -4.56 8.54
C LEU A 212 -9.94 -4.45 9.28
N ASP A 213 -10.71 -5.54 9.25
CA ASP A 213 -12.04 -5.56 9.80
C ASP A 213 -12.25 -6.82 10.66
N PRO A 214 -12.35 -6.66 11.99
CA PRO A 214 -12.65 -7.75 12.91
C PRO A 214 -13.95 -8.49 12.58
N VAL A 215 -14.93 -7.82 11.95
CA VAL A 215 -16.19 -8.44 11.53
C VAL A 215 -15.94 -9.50 10.46
N ILE A 216 -15.07 -9.21 9.49
CA ILE A 216 -14.69 -10.17 8.45
C ILE A 216 -13.98 -11.36 9.09
N LEU A 217 -13.03 -11.12 9.99
CA LEU A 217 -12.30 -12.19 10.69
C LEU A 217 -13.26 -13.12 11.48
N ASN A 218 -14.25 -12.55 12.16
CA ASN A 218 -15.27 -13.33 12.86
C ASN A 218 -16.11 -14.17 11.90
N TRP A 219 -16.54 -13.61 10.77
CA TRP A 219 -17.28 -14.36 9.74
C TRP A 219 -16.46 -15.50 9.14
N MET A 220 -15.15 -15.31 8.99
CA MET A 220 -14.24 -16.38 8.54
C MET A 220 -14.18 -17.52 9.56
N ALA A 221 -14.03 -17.19 10.85
CA ALA A 221 -14.01 -18.18 11.93
C ALA A 221 -15.34 -18.94 12.05
N GLU A 222 -16.47 -18.29 11.78
CA GLU A 222 -17.80 -18.90 11.72
C GLU A 222 -18.03 -19.75 10.46
N GLY A 223 -17.09 -19.76 9.50
CA GLY A 223 -17.22 -20.51 8.25
C GLY A 223 -18.27 -19.93 7.29
N ARG A 224 -18.56 -18.63 7.38
CA ARG A 224 -19.48 -17.94 6.46
C ARG A 224 -18.88 -17.82 5.07
N TYR A 225 -19.76 -17.64 4.10
CA TYR A 225 -19.39 -17.10 2.80
C TYR A 225 -19.26 -15.58 2.92
N ILE A 226 -18.22 -15.02 2.33
CA ILE A 226 -17.90 -13.59 2.42
C ILE A 226 -17.84 -13.02 1.02
N CYS A 227 -18.61 -11.97 0.78
CA CYS A 227 -18.60 -11.22 -0.47
C CYS A 227 -18.04 -9.82 -0.21
N LEU A 228 -16.85 -9.57 -0.74
CA LEU A 228 -16.31 -8.21 -0.86
C LEU A 228 -16.80 -7.65 -2.19
N TYR A 229 -17.36 -6.44 -2.19
CA TYR A 229 -17.78 -5.81 -3.42
C TYR A 229 -17.51 -4.31 -3.40
N GLY A 230 -17.42 -3.70 -4.58
CA GLY A 230 -17.08 -2.28 -4.69
C GLY A 230 -17.52 -1.66 -6.00
N GLY A 231 -17.02 -0.44 -6.25
CA GLY A 231 -17.46 0.43 -7.34
C GLY A 231 -18.42 1.53 -6.88
N GLU A 232 -18.81 2.42 -7.78
CA GLU A 232 -19.50 3.67 -7.43
C GLU A 232 -20.95 3.77 -7.93
N ASP A 233 -21.41 2.77 -8.68
CA ASP A 233 -22.76 2.71 -9.23
C ASP A 233 -23.75 2.16 -8.20
N MET A 234 -24.52 3.05 -7.58
CA MET A 234 -25.50 2.68 -6.56
C MET A 234 -26.67 1.84 -7.09
N ASP A 235 -27.05 2.00 -8.36
CA ASP A 235 -28.11 1.18 -8.95
C ASP A 235 -27.64 -0.25 -9.14
N TRP A 236 -26.39 -0.43 -9.56
CA TRP A 236 -25.74 -1.72 -9.57
C TRP A 236 -25.62 -2.31 -8.16
N ILE A 237 -25.17 -1.53 -7.17
CA ILE A 237 -25.00 -1.97 -5.77
C ILE A 237 -26.33 -2.53 -5.21
N ARG A 238 -27.44 -1.80 -5.37
CA ARG A 238 -28.77 -2.26 -4.91
C ARG A 238 -29.21 -3.55 -5.59
N LYS A 239 -29.06 -3.63 -6.92
CA LYS A 239 -29.42 -4.83 -7.69
C LYS A 239 -28.57 -6.03 -7.29
N PHE A 240 -27.27 -5.82 -7.12
CA PHE A 240 -26.31 -6.84 -6.78
C PHE A 240 -26.53 -7.40 -5.36
N THR A 241 -26.64 -6.52 -4.36
CA THR A 241 -26.91 -6.92 -2.97
C THR A 241 -28.25 -7.65 -2.85
N THR A 242 -29.29 -7.19 -3.54
CA THR A 242 -30.60 -7.86 -3.55
C THR A 242 -30.52 -9.26 -4.18
N ALA A 243 -29.90 -9.38 -5.35
CA ALA A 243 -29.76 -10.66 -6.04
C ALA A 243 -28.92 -11.64 -5.21
N THR A 244 -27.80 -11.18 -4.67
CA THR A 244 -26.88 -12.02 -3.87
C THR A 244 -27.55 -12.51 -2.58
N ASN A 245 -28.30 -11.66 -1.88
CA ASN A 245 -29.08 -12.08 -0.71
C ASN A 245 -30.17 -13.10 -1.07
N ALA A 246 -30.84 -12.93 -2.22
CA ALA A 246 -31.83 -13.90 -2.69
C ALA A 246 -31.20 -15.27 -3.01
N VAL A 247 -30.01 -15.28 -3.63
CA VAL A 247 -29.23 -16.50 -3.87
C VAL A 247 -28.84 -17.13 -2.54
N ALA A 248 -28.28 -16.37 -1.59
CA ALA A 248 -27.87 -16.89 -0.29
C ALA A 248 -29.02 -17.55 0.47
N LYS A 249 -30.18 -16.90 0.49
CA LYS A 249 -31.42 -17.45 1.08
C LYS A 249 -31.86 -18.74 0.40
N THR A 250 -31.81 -18.78 -0.93
CA THR A 250 -32.26 -19.96 -1.70
C THR A 250 -31.29 -21.13 -1.58
N ALA A 251 -29.99 -20.86 -1.56
CA ALA A 251 -28.93 -21.85 -1.40
C ALA A 251 -28.74 -22.29 0.06
N GLY A 252 -29.35 -21.60 1.02
CA GLY A 252 -29.21 -21.88 2.44
C GLY A 252 -27.81 -21.59 2.99
N ILE A 253 -27.08 -20.64 2.41
CA ILE A 253 -25.71 -20.32 2.83
C ILE A 253 -25.68 -19.11 3.79
N PRO A 254 -24.85 -19.15 4.85
CA PRO A 254 -24.64 -17.99 5.70
C PRO A 254 -23.70 -17.01 5.00
N LEU A 255 -24.24 -15.87 4.56
CA LEU A 255 -23.52 -14.84 3.81
C LEU A 255 -23.21 -13.61 4.69
N GLY A 256 -21.98 -13.12 4.61
CA GLY A 256 -21.59 -11.76 4.99
C GLY A 256 -21.19 -10.97 3.75
N MET A 257 -21.68 -9.75 3.61
CA MET A 257 -21.32 -8.85 2.51
C MET A 257 -20.64 -7.60 3.06
N VAL A 258 -19.55 -7.16 2.43
CA VAL A 258 -18.84 -5.93 2.78
C VAL A 258 -18.64 -5.07 1.54
N TYR A 259 -19.01 -3.80 1.63
CA TYR A 259 -18.66 -2.81 0.63
C TYR A 259 -17.26 -2.23 0.89
N VAL A 260 -16.38 -2.39 -0.10
CA VAL A 260 -14.94 -2.07 -0.07
C VAL A 260 -14.60 -0.86 -0.98
N GLY A 261 -15.61 -0.24 -1.61
CA GLY A 261 -15.41 1.00 -2.36
C GLY A 261 -14.53 0.88 -3.61
N LYS A 262 -13.66 1.88 -3.82
CA LYS A 262 -12.80 2.08 -5.00
C LYS A 262 -11.50 2.79 -4.58
N SER A 263 -10.42 2.68 -5.36
CA SER A 263 -9.06 3.16 -5.02
C SER A 263 -8.91 4.64 -4.71
N ASN A 264 -9.86 5.46 -5.17
CA ASN A 264 -9.91 6.89 -4.88
C ASN A 264 -11.19 7.20 -4.08
N PRO A 265 -11.26 6.81 -2.79
CA PRO A 265 -12.45 6.99 -1.98
C PRO A 265 -12.70 8.47 -1.68
N LYS A 266 -13.44 9.13 -2.59
CA LYS A 266 -13.88 10.51 -2.47
C LYS A 266 -15.32 10.60 -1.94
N ASP A 267 -15.94 11.77 -2.06
CA ASP A 267 -17.31 12.06 -1.65
C ASP A 267 -18.36 11.08 -2.21
N ARG A 268 -18.10 10.47 -3.38
CA ARG A 268 -19.02 9.47 -3.94
C ARG A 268 -19.02 8.17 -3.13
N VAL A 269 -17.85 7.65 -2.74
CA VAL A 269 -17.75 6.46 -1.89
C VAL A 269 -18.35 6.74 -0.52
N ARG A 270 -18.16 7.94 0.04
CA ARG A 270 -18.81 8.36 1.29
C ARG A 270 -20.34 8.35 1.18
N ARG A 271 -20.90 8.95 0.13
CA ARG A 271 -22.36 8.92 -0.12
C ARG A 271 -22.91 7.50 -0.31
N ASN A 272 -22.13 6.63 -0.95
CA ASN A 272 -22.49 5.22 -1.12
C ASN A 272 -22.52 4.51 0.24
N ASN A 273 -21.52 4.72 1.11
CA ASN A 273 -21.51 4.20 2.47
C ASN A 273 -22.78 4.61 3.24
N ASP A 274 -23.15 5.90 3.22
CA ASP A 274 -24.34 6.41 3.90
C ASP A 274 -25.63 5.77 3.38
N THR A 275 -25.71 5.59 2.05
CA THR A 275 -26.88 4.95 1.41
C THR A 275 -26.95 3.45 1.75
N ILE A 276 -25.83 2.73 1.68
CA ILE A 276 -25.75 1.30 2.02
C ILE A 276 -26.13 1.06 3.48
N ALA A 277 -25.65 1.92 4.39
CA ALA A 277 -25.98 1.83 5.81
C ALA A 277 -27.46 2.14 6.07
N SER A 278 -28.00 3.21 5.48
CA SER A 278 -29.42 3.59 5.67
C SER A 278 -30.40 2.58 5.07
N GLU A 279 -30.05 1.96 3.94
CA GLU A 279 -30.85 0.90 3.30
C GLU A 279 -30.56 -0.51 3.87
N ASN A 280 -29.59 -0.63 4.79
CA ASN A 280 -29.15 -1.89 5.40
C ASN A 280 -28.80 -2.97 4.36
N LEU A 281 -28.07 -2.59 3.30
CA LEU A 281 -27.75 -3.49 2.19
C LEU A 281 -26.61 -4.46 2.53
N SER A 282 -25.64 -4.03 3.35
CA SER A 282 -24.45 -4.80 3.73
C SER A 282 -23.66 -4.10 4.84
N HIS A 283 -22.56 -4.71 5.29
CA HIS A 283 -21.56 -4.06 6.14
C HIS A 283 -20.68 -3.10 5.32
N ILE A 284 -20.19 -2.04 5.96
CA ILE A 284 -19.38 -1.00 5.30
C ILE A 284 -18.10 -0.70 6.09
N TRP A 285 -17.05 -0.31 5.38
CA TRP A 285 -15.91 0.37 5.99
C TRP A 285 -16.20 1.86 6.11
N GLN A 286 -16.56 2.28 7.33
CA GLN A 286 -16.92 3.68 7.61
C GLN A 286 -15.73 4.63 7.42
N ASP A 287 -14.53 4.18 7.79
CA ASP A 287 -13.29 4.93 7.60
C ASP A 287 -12.77 4.75 6.16
N LEU A 288 -12.69 5.85 5.42
CA LEU A 288 -12.16 5.85 4.05
C LEU A 288 -10.68 5.47 4.02
N THR A 289 -9.95 5.63 5.13
CA THR A 289 -8.55 5.18 5.26
C THR A 289 -8.43 3.67 5.09
N SER A 290 -9.40 2.89 5.59
CA SER A 290 -9.41 1.43 5.41
C SER A 290 -9.62 1.04 3.94
N ILE A 291 -10.50 1.77 3.24
CA ILE A 291 -10.72 1.59 1.80
C ILE A 291 -9.46 1.94 1.01
N TRP A 292 -8.86 3.11 1.29
CA TRP A 292 -7.61 3.54 0.67
C TRP A 292 -6.51 2.49 0.88
N TYR A 293 -6.34 2.01 2.11
CA TYR A 293 -5.28 1.07 2.46
C TYR A 293 -5.46 -0.28 1.78
N PHE A 294 -6.68 -0.80 1.66
CA PHE A 294 -6.96 -2.01 0.87
C PHE A 294 -6.42 -1.91 -0.56
N TRP A 295 -6.66 -0.78 -1.23
CA TRP A 295 -6.19 -0.57 -2.61
C TRP A 295 -4.69 -0.30 -2.68
N VAL A 296 -4.13 0.51 -1.78
CA VAL A 296 -2.68 0.79 -1.77
C VAL A 296 -1.88 -0.47 -1.46
N ARG A 297 -2.42 -1.41 -0.67
CA ARG A 297 -1.83 -2.73 -0.43
C ARG A 297 -1.80 -3.55 -1.72
N LEU A 298 -2.88 -3.62 -2.48
CA LEU A 298 -2.91 -4.32 -3.77
C LEU A 298 -1.88 -3.74 -4.76
N GLU A 299 -1.77 -2.41 -4.84
CA GLU A 299 -0.73 -1.74 -5.62
C GLU A 299 0.68 -2.10 -5.14
N SER A 300 0.87 -2.19 -3.82
CA SER A 300 2.14 -2.56 -3.21
C SER A 300 2.50 -4.01 -3.45
N MET A 301 1.53 -4.92 -3.41
CA MET A 301 1.73 -6.33 -3.76
C MET A 301 2.20 -6.47 -5.21
N TRP A 302 1.58 -5.73 -6.13
CA TRP A 302 2.00 -5.67 -7.53
C TRP A 302 3.45 -5.16 -7.66
N TYR A 303 3.77 -4.04 -7.02
CA TYR A 303 5.12 -3.47 -7.05
C TYR A 303 6.17 -4.45 -6.52
N SER A 304 5.89 -5.05 -5.36
CA SER A 304 6.76 -6.03 -4.70
C SER A 304 7.04 -7.24 -5.62
N LYS A 305 6.00 -7.81 -6.24
CA LYS A 305 6.13 -8.91 -7.20
C LYS A 305 6.98 -8.52 -8.41
N VAL A 306 6.75 -7.35 -9.00
CA VAL A 306 7.53 -6.83 -10.14
C VAL A 306 8.99 -6.61 -9.75
N GLN A 307 9.25 -6.06 -8.56
CA GLN A 307 10.60 -5.86 -8.04
C GLN A 307 11.37 -7.18 -7.94
N LEU A 308 10.70 -8.27 -7.56
CA LEU A 308 11.25 -9.63 -7.51
C LEU A 308 11.27 -10.34 -8.88
N GLY A 309 10.94 -9.64 -9.97
CA GLY A 309 10.94 -10.21 -11.32
C GLY A 309 9.80 -11.19 -11.60
N ARG A 310 8.73 -11.17 -10.79
CA ARG A 310 7.51 -11.98 -11.02
C ARG A 310 6.59 -11.29 -12.02
N ASN A 311 5.83 -12.10 -12.76
CA ASN A 311 4.86 -11.62 -13.74
C ASN A 311 3.60 -12.50 -13.73
N ALA A 312 2.53 -12.03 -14.36
CA ALA A 312 1.26 -12.75 -14.42
C ALA A 312 1.31 -14.03 -15.30
N GLU A 313 2.37 -14.29 -16.06
CA GLU A 313 2.48 -15.57 -16.78
C GLU A 313 2.92 -16.72 -15.86
N THR A 314 3.68 -16.40 -14.82
CA THR A 314 4.38 -17.40 -13.98
C THR A 314 3.92 -17.41 -12.52
N ASP A 315 3.25 -16.36 -12.05
CA ASP A 315 2.84 -16.19 -10.67
C ASP A 315 1.31 -16.00 -10.58
N HIS A 316 0.63 -16.99 -9.98
CA HIS A 316 -0.82 -16.95 -9.82
C HIS A 316 -1.30 -15.80 -8.93
N VAL A 317 -0.56 -15.49 -7.86
CA VAL A 317 -0.89 -14.36 -6.98
C VAL A 317 -0.80 -13.05 -7.77
N MET A 318 0.20 -12.91 -8.63
CA MET A 318 0.33 -11.76 -9.53
C MET A 318 -0.86 -11.62 -10.50
N GLN A 319 -1.37 -12.73 -11.05
CA GLN A 319 -2.56 -12.72 -11.92
C GLN A 319 -3.80 -12.17 -11.18
N GLU A 320 -3.98 -12.62 -9.94
CA GLU A 320 -5.10 -12.22 -9.09
C GLU A 320 -5.01 -10.75 -8.67
N ILE A 321 -3.82 -10.28 -8.27
CA ILE A 321 -3.55 -8.86 -7.98
C ILE A 321 -3.90 -8.00 -9.20
N MET A 322 -3.41 -8.37 -10.39
CA MET A 322 -3.68 -7.61 -11.61
C MET A 322 -5.17 -7.58 -11.95
N ARG A 323 -5.90 -8.67 -11.71
CA ARG A 323 -7.36 -8.72 -11.91
C ARG A 323 -8.09 -7.77 -10.97
N MET A 324 -7.71 -7.73 -9.70
CA MET A 324 -8.25 -6.75 -8.74
C MET A 324 -7.99 -5.30 -9.17
N LEU A 325 -6.77 -4.98 -9.59
CA LEU A 325 -6.41 -3.63 -10.08
C LEU A 325 -7.16 -3.27 -11.37
N THR A 326 -7.47 -4.25 -12.23
CA THR A 326 -8.34 -4.03 -13.40
C THR A 326 -9.77 -3.70 -12.99
N TYR A 327 -10.31 -4.34 -11.94
CA TYR A 327 -11.66 -4.06 -11.46
C TYR A 327 -11.82 -2.63 -10.95
N ASP A 328 -10.83 -2.12 -10.24
CA ASP A 328 -10.80 -0.74 -9.80
C ASP A 328 -10.97 0.23 -10.98
N SER A 329 -10.25 -0.01 -12.07
CA SER A 329 -10.30 0.86 -13.26
C SER A 329 -11.53 0.66 -14.15
N SER A 330 -12.39 -0.32 -13.84
CA SER A 330 -13.58 -0.61 -14.64
C SER A 330 -14.74 0.38 -14.37
N GLU A 331 -15.54 0.62 -15.40
CA GLU A 331 -16.82 1.33 -15.31
C GLU A 331 -17.85 0.36 -14.70
N GLY A 332 -18.39 0.68 -13.52
CA GLY A 332 -19.38 -0.14 -12.81
C GLY A 332 -18.88 -0.68 -11.45
N GLY A 333 -19.42 -1.84 -11.07
CA GLY A 333 -19.07 -2.54 -9.84
C GLY A 333 -18.06 -3.67 -10.02
N TRP A 334 -17.67 -4.29 -8.91
CA TRP A 334 -16.89 -5.54 -8.88
C TRP A 334 -17.23 -6.34 -7.63
N ALA A 335 -16.98 -7.64 -7.66
CA ALA A 335 -17.12 -8.49 -6.48
C ALA A 335 -16.10 -9.62 -6.43
N VAL A 336 -15.73 -9.99 -5.21
CA VAL A 336 -14.97 -11.16 -4.82
C VAL A 336 -15.81 -11.93 -3.82
N PHE A 337 -16.01 -13.21 -4.06
CA PHE A 337 -16.77 -14.11 -3.21
C PHE A 337 -15.82 -15.20 -2.72
N ALA A 338 -15.81 -15.43 -1.42
CA ALA A 338 -14.88 -16.33 -0.76
C ALA A 338 -15.62 -17.27 0.20
N ARG A 339 -15.11 -18.49 0.33
CA ARG A 339 -15.47 -19.44 1.38
C ARG A 339 -14.20 -19.91 2.08
N GLY A 340 -14.11 -19.66 3.38
CA GLY A 340 -12.87 -19.88 4.12
C GLY A 340 -11.71 -19.05 3.57
N SER A 341 -10.49 -19.58 3.66
CA SER A 341 -9.26 -18.85 3.30
C SER A 341 -9.02 -18.78 1.78
N ALA A 342 -9.01 -19.92 1.09
CA ALA A 342 -8.47 -20.02 -0.28
C ALA A 342 -9.53 -20.17 -1.39
N GLU A 343 -10.77 -20.57 -1.08
CA GLU A 343 -11.78 -20.80 -2.12
C GLU A 343 -12.41 -19.47 -2.53
N MET A 344 -11.92 -18.86 -3.61
CA MET A 344 -12.33 -17.52 -4.05
C MET A 344 -12.74 -17.47 -5.51
N ALA A 345 -13.73 -16.65 -5.84
CA ALA A 345 -14.12 -16.31 -7.21
C ALA A 345 -14.35 -14.80 -7.32
N SER A 346 -13.95 -14.20 -8.45
CA SER A 346 -14.08 -12.77 -8.65
C SER A 346 -14.52 -12.45 -10.07
N ALA A 347 -15.27 -11.35 -10.25
CA ALA A 347 -15.64 -10.85 -11.57
C ALA A 347 -15.98 -9.36 -11.51
N LYS A 348 -16.02 -8.74 -12.70
CA LYS A 348 -16.60 -7.41 -12.88
C LYS A 348 -18.10 -7.42 -12.60
N GLY A 349 -18.63 -6.27 -12.23
CA GLY A 349 -19.98 -6.14 -11.68
C GLY A 349 -21.08 -6.61 -12.61
N ALA A 350 -21.01 -6.31 -13.91
CA ALA A 350 -22.01 -6.77 -14.87
C ALA A 350 -22.06 -8.32 -14.93
N ILE A 351 -20.91 -8.96 -15.07
CA ILE A 351 -20.78 -10.42 -15.12
C ILE A 351 -21.26 -11.05 -13.80
N PHE A 352 -20.82 -10.49 -12.67
CA PHE A 352 -21.19 -11.04 -11.35
C PHE A 352 -22.69 -10.88 -11.07
N LEU A 353 -23.29 -9.75 -11.45
CA LEU A 353 -24.73 -9.55 -11.31
C LEU A 353 -25.52 -10.55 -12.16
N THR A 354 -25.12 -10.77 -13.42
CA THR A 354 -25.74 -11.80 -14.28
C THR A 354 -25.64 -13.17 -13.63
N CYS A 355 -24.46 -13.55 -13.12
CA CYS A 355 -24.26 -14.81 -12.40
C CYS A 355 -25.25 -14.99 -11.23
N MET A 356 -25.47 -13.95 -10.41
CA MET A 356 -26.43 -14.01 -9.31
C MET A 356 -27.89 -14.11 -9.80
N GLN A 357 -28.24 -13.40 -10.88
CA GLN A 357 -29.58 -13.40 -11.45
C GLN A 357 -29.93 -14.75 -12.11
N GLU A 358 -28.96 -15.40 -12.73
CA GLU A 358 -29.12 -16.68 -13.43
C GLU A 358 -29.04 -17.90 -12.52
N TYR A 359 -28.88 -17.72 -11.20
CA TYR A 359 -28.80 -18.81 -10.23
C TYR A 359 -29.94 -19.81 -10.38
N ASN A 360 -31.20 -19.34 -10.23
CA ASN A 360 -32.37 -20.23 -10.23
C ASN A 360 -32.65 -20.85 -11.59
N THR A 361 -32.21 -20.23 -12.69
CA THR A 361 -32.58 -20.63 -14.06
C THR A 361 -31.50 -21.43 -14.77
N VAL A 362 -30.22 -21.28 -14.39
CA VAL A 362 -29.08 -21.84 -15.14
C VAL A 362 -28.23 -22.80 -14.31
N TRP A 363 -27.79 -22.40 -13.12
CA TRP A 363 -26.70 -23.13 -12.43
C TRP A 363 -27.02 -23.64 -11.03
N LYS A 364 -28.23 -23.39 -10.48
CA LYS A 364 -28.68 -23.92 -9.19
C LYS A 364 -28.54 -25.45 -9.11
N ASP A 365 -28.93 -26.17 -10.15
CA ASP A 365 -28.87 -27.63 -10.18
C ASP A 365 -27.44 -28.19 -10.18
N GLN A 366 -26.43 -27.34 -10.45
CA GLN A 366 -25.02 -27.71 -10.37
C GLN A 366 -24.45 -27.59 -8.95
N VAL A 367 -25.18 -26.96 -8.02
CA VAL A 367 -24.71 -26.75 -6.63
C VAL A 367 -24.68 -28.05 -5.84
N GLU A 368 -25.70 -28.91 -5.97
CA GLU A 368 -25.74 -30.20 -5.27
C GLU A 368 -24.58 -31.13 -5.67
N PRO A 369 -24.28 -31.36 -6.97
CA PRO A 369 -23.19 -32.26 -7.35
C PRO A 369 -21.78 -31.70 -7.16
N LYS A 370 -21.57 -30.37 -7.24
CA LYS A 370 -20.23 -29.76 -7.25
C LYS A 370 -19.90 -28.92 -6.01
N GLY A 371 -20.91 -28.53 -5.24
CA GLY A 371 -20.80 -27.48 -4.23
C GLY A 371 -21.02 -26.08 -4.82
N PHE A 372 -21.34 -25.12 -3.94
CA PHE A 372 -21.73 -23.76 -4.34
C PHE A 372 -20.60 -23.00 -5.06
N MET A 373 -19.41 -22.94 -4.45
CA MET A 373 -18.29 -22.18 -4.99
C MET A 373 -17.78 -22.72 -6.34
N PRO A 374 -17.58 -24.04 -6.54
CA PRO A 374 -17.20 -24.56 -7.85
C PRO A 374 -18.27 -24.33 -8.92
N ALA A 375 -19.56 -24.54 -8.60
CA ALA A 375 -20.65 -24.29 -9.55
C ALA A 375 -20.73 -22.82 -9.98
N MET A 376 -20.59 -21.89 -9.03
CA MET A 376 -20.55 -20.46 -9.31
C MET A 376 -19.35 -20.08 -10.19
N ARG A 377 -18.15 -20.63 -9.90
CA ARG A 377 -16.94 -20.38 -10.68
C ARG A 377 -17.07 -20.87 -12.12
N ASP A 378 -17.62 -22.08 -12.32
CA ASP A 378 -17.87 -22.64 -13.64
C ASP A 378 -18.79 -21.73 -14.46
N HIS A 379 -19.89 -21.27 -13.85
CA HIS A 379 -20.84 -20.39 -14.52
C HIS A 379 -20.27 -18.99 -14.79
N LEU A 380 -19.54 -18.40 -13.83
CA LEU A 380 -18.79 -17.16 -14.08
C LEU A 380 -17.85 -17.32 -15.27
N GLY A 381 -17.14 -18.44 -15.37
CA GLY A 381 -16.26 -18.74 -16.51
C GLY A 381 -16.98 -18.76 -17.86
N GLN A 382 -18.24 -19.23 -17.89
CA GLN A 382 -19.07 -19.24 -19.10
C GLN A 382 -19.54 -17.85 -19.53
N LEU A 383 -19.72 -16.94 -18.58
CA LEU A 383 -20.16 -15.56 -18.83
C LEU A 383 -19.02 -14.65 -19.33
N HIS A 384 -17.75 -15.06 -19.19
CA HIS A 384 -16.63 -14.27 -19.68
C HIS A 384 -16.59 -14.29 -21.21
N THR A 385 -16.76 -13.12 -21.82
CA THR A 385 -16.69 -12.98 -23.28
C THR A 385 -15.22 -12.90 -23.75
N PRO A 386 -14.87 -13.55 -24.88
CA PRO A 386 -13.54 -13.40 -25.51
C PRO A 386 -13.25 -11.96 -25.97
N HIS A 387 -14.31 -11.16 -26.17
CA HIS A 387 -14.24 -9.75 -26.48
C HIS A 387 -14.54 -8.95 -25.22
N HIS A 388 -13.49 -8.41 -24.60
CA HIS A 388 -13.60 -7.49 -23.48
C HIS A 388 -12.51 -6.41 -23.57
N CYS A 389 -12.81 -5.25 -23.00
CA CYS A 389 -11.83 -4.18 -22.82
C CYS A 389 -11.47 -4.11 -21.34
N ASN A 390 -10.23 -4.51 -21.02
CA ASN A 390 -9.68 -4.38 -19.68
C ASN A 390 -8.80 -3.15 -19.65
N ARG A 391 -9.16 -2.22 -18.78
CA ARG A 391 -8.27 -1.14 -18.41
C ARG A 391 -7.47 -1.62 -17.21
N LEU A 392 -6.20 -1.23 -17.16
CA LEU A 392 -5.36 -1.39 -15.99
C LEU A 392 -4.65 -0.06 -15.84
N VAL A 393 -4.90 0.61 -14.72
CA VAL A 393 -4.18 1.83 -14.36
C VAL A 393 -3.11 1.41 -13.38
N LEU A 394 -1.86 1.38 -13.85
CA LEU A 394 -0.74 1.14 -12.95
C LEU A 394 -0.40 2.43 -12.20
N PRO A 395 -0.09 2.34 -10.90
CA PRO A 395 0.39 3.49 -10.16
C PRO A 395 1.66 4.03 -10.84
N GLY A 396 1.71 5.35 -11.03
CA GLY A 396 2.88 6.03 -11.59
C GLY A 396 4.05 5.96 -10.61
N THR A 397 4.76 4.84 -10.57
CA THR A 397 6.05 4.73 -9.90
C THR A 397 7.17 4.99 -10.89
N ALA A 398 8.04 5.93 -10.54
CA ALA A 398 9.27 6.21 -11.26
C ALA A 398 10.08 4.91 -11.42
N GLY A 399 10.25 4.44 -12.65
CA GLY A 399 11.40 3.62 -13.04
C GLY A 399 11.14 2.20 -13.56
N LYS A 400 10.00 1.55 -13.31
CA LYS A 400 9.78 0.14 -13.75
C LYS A 400 8.37 -0.15 -14.23
N ILE A 401 7.83 0.66 -15.14
CA ILE A 401 6.61 0.26 -15.87
C ILE A 401 7.00 -0.87 -16.83
N PRO A 402 6.45 -2.08 -16.70
CA PRO A 402 6.78 -3.18 -17.61
C PRO A 402 6.52 -2.78 -19.06
N GLU A 403 7.45 -3.10 -19.97
CA GLU A 403 7.26 -2.82 -21.40
C GLU A 403 6.14 -3.67 -22.00
N ARG A 404 5.89 -4.84 -21.43
CA ARG A 404 4.88 -5.80 -21.86
C ARG A 404 4.05 -6.25 -20.65
N ILE A 405 2.74 -6.12 -20.77
CA ILE A 405 1.76 -6.60 -19.79
C ILE A 405 0.77 -7.49 -20.53
N ILE A 406 0.41 -8.60 -19.90
CA ILE A 406 -0.57 -9.54 -20.42
C ILE A 406 -1.85 -9.42 -19.61
N CYS A 407 -2.98 -9.38 -20.30
CA CYS A 407 -4.29 -9.35 -19.68
C CYS A 407 -4.53 -10.63 -18.87
N SER A 408 -4.85 -10.50 -17.59
CA SER A 408 -5.12 -11.63 -16.70
C SER A 408 -6.42 -12.39 -17.03
N GLU A 409 -7.31 -11.83 -17.85
CA GLU A 409 -8.56 -12.48 -18.25
C GLU A 409 -8.47 -13.20 -19.62
N CYS A 410 -7.80 -12.63 -20.63
CA CYS A 410 -7.70 -13.24 -21.98
C CYS A 410 -6.29 -13.65 -22.43
N GLY A 411 -5.24 -13.35 -21.68
CA GLY A 411 -3.86 -13.68 -22.07
C GLY A 411 -3.31 -12.87 -23.25
N ARG A 412 -4.04 -11.87 -23.77
CA ARG A 412 -3.54 -10.98 -24.83
C ARG A 412 -2.62 -9.91 -24.26
N VAL A 413 -1.67 -9.45 -25.07
CA VAL A 413 -0.81 -8.31 -24.72
C VAL A 413 -1.67 -7.05 -24.65
N MET A 414 -1.57 -6.31 -23.55
CA MET A 414 -2.26 -5.04 -23.35
C MET A 414 -1.51 -3.92 -24.07
N GLU A 415 -2.27 -3.01 -24.70
CA GLU A 415 -1.72 -1.79 -25.27
C GLU A 415 -1.35 -0.79 -24.17
N LYS A 416 -0.21 -0.12 -24.33
CA LYS A 416 0.29 0.89 -23.39
C LYS A 416 -0.14 2.28 -23.84
N PHE A 417 -0.90 2.98 -23.01
CA PHE A 417 -1.26 4.38 -23.22
C PHE A 417 -0.74 5.25 -22.07
N LEU A 418 -0.26 6.45 -22.41
CA LEU A 418 -0.03 7.52 -21.44
C LEU A 418 -1.34 8.29 -21.28
N MET A 419 -1.83 8.39 -20.05
CA MET A 419 -3.06 9.08 -19.74
C MET A 419 -2.80 10.29 -18.87
N TYR A 420 -3.20 11.46 -19.36
CA TYR A 420 -3.33 12.66 -18.55
C TYR A 420 -4.79 12.80 -18.14
N ARG A 421 -5.06 12.89 -16.84
CA ARG A 421 -6.40 13.12 -16.31
C ARG A 421 -6.36 14.36 -15.42
N CYS A 422 -7.08 15.39 -15.81
CA CYS A 422 -7.41 16.51 -14.94
C CYS A 422 -8.69 16.12 -14.18
N CYS A 423 -8.67 16.13 -12.85
CA CYS A 423 -9.83 15.79 -12.04
C CYS A 423 -10.26 17.02 -11.25
N ASP A 424 -11.36 17.66 -11.65
CA ASP A 424 -12.14 18.55 -10.80
C ASP A 424 -13.46 17.82 -10.49
N GLU A 425 -13.41 16.78 -9.66
CA GLU A 425 -14.57 16.02 -9.14
C GLU A 425 -14.13 14.99 -8.09
#